data_AF-A0A061RQM5-F1
#
_entry.id   AF-A0A061RQM5-F1
#
_cell.length_a   1.000
_cell.length_b   1.000
_cell.length_c   1.000
_cell.angle_alpha   90.00
_cell.angle_beta   90.00
_cell.angle_gamma   90.00
#
_symmetry.space_group_name_H-M   'P 1'
#
loop_
_entity.id
_entity.type
_entity.pdbx_description
1 polymer ?
#
loop_
_entity_poly.entity_id
_entity_poly.type
_entity_poly.pdbx_seq_one_letter_code
_entity_poly.pdbx_strand_id
1 'polypeptide(L)'
;HRAARGGGGAPRDPLDEPRHARRRPRRHSAAELLHSVARLRGVFVSEMVTGQLRVMEYIGRCMQSKPGIVPELARTMGLQVGELARRMLPAVLPRMVISQDMKPLTALAEMLGLPLSDMLVNYGHYTVASILLDGGQEIDEYAAFMHKHTEVEFDDLVRSSLRSILREVIWGAGDEKRWAE
;
A
#
# COMPACT_ATOMS: atom_id res chain seq x y z
N HIS A 1 35.79 66.65 -40.07
CA HIS A 1 36.17 65.26 -39.74
C HIS A 1 34.89 64.42 -39.58
N ARG A 2 34.88 63.24 -40.22
CA ARG A 2 34.00 62.05 -40.07
C ARG A 2 33.49 61.84 -38.61
N ALA A 3 32.36 61.19 -38.28
CA ALA A 3 31.32 60.47 -39.01
C ALA A 3 30.16 60.06 -38.05
N ALA A 4 29.03 59.64 -38.67
CA ALA A 4 27.95 58.71 -38.25
C ALA A 4 27.16 59.01 -36.95
N ARG A 5 25.83 59.28 -36.96
CA ARG A 5 24.62 58.49 -37.38
C ARG A 5 24.37 57.18 -36.61
N GLY A 6 23.17 57.08 -36.06
CA GLY A 6 22.49 55.85 -35.59
C GLY A 6 21.91 56.08 -34.19
N GLY A 7 20.63 56.44 -34.02
CA GLY A 7 19.47 55.54 -34.10
C GLY A 7 19.07 55.22 -32.65
N GLY A 8 17.98 55.76 -32.11
CA GLY A 8 16.61 55.29 -32.35
C GLY A 8 16.14 54.58 -31.07
N GLY A 9 15.18 55.17 -30.36
CA GLY A 9 14.71 54.67 -29.08
C GLY A 9 13.70 53.52 -29.18
N ALA A 10 13.39 52.99 -27.98
CA ALA A 10 12.20 52.25 -27.52
C ALA A 10 12.58 50.91 -26.82
N PRO A 11 11.68 50.31 -26.02
CA PRO A 11 11.80 50.16 -24.58
C PRO A 11 12.28 48.76 -24.17
N ARG A 12 12.62 48.60 -22.88
CA ARG A 12 12.93 47.32 -22.24
C ARG A 12 11.80 46.31 -22.44
N ASP A 13 12.07 45.24 -23.19
CA ASP A 13 11.26 44.01 -23.18
C ASP A 13 11.59 43.20 -21.90
N PRO A 14 10.61 42.89 -21.03
CA PRO A 14 10.77 41.90 -19.99
C PRO A 14 10.29 40.55 -20.54
N LEU A 15 11.06 39.98 -21.46
CA LEU A 15 10.85 38.60 -21.93
C LEU A 15 12.18 37.85 -21.91
N ASP A 16 12.76 37.78 -20.71
CA ASP A 16 13.79 36.81 -20.37
C ASP A 16 13.29 35.99 -19.17
N GLU A 17 12.13 35.36 -19.35
CA GLU A 17 11.75 34.22 -18.53
C GLU A 17 12.27 32.95 -19.21
N PRO A 18 13.26 32.24 -18.64
CA PRO A 18 13.51 30.88 -19.08
C PRO A 18 12.27 30.08 -18.72
N ARG A 19 11.45 29.75 -19.74
CA ARG A 19 10.44 28.70 -19.70
C ARG A 19 11.13 27.34 -19.57
N HIS A 20 11.85 27.13 -18.47
CA HIS A 20 11.85 25.84 -17.83
C HIS A 20 10.43 25.65 -17.32
N ALA A 21 9.54 25.18 -18.20
CA ALA A 21 8.43 24.36 -17.79
C ALA A 21 9.07 23.22 -17.00
N ARG A 22 9.22 23.43 -15.68
CA ARG A 22 9.66 22.42 -14.72
C ARG A 22 8.78 21.24 -15.04
N ARG A 23 9.33 20.23 -15.71
CA ARG A 23 8.63 18.96 -15.93
C ARG A 23 8.24 18.52 -14.54
N ARG A 24 6.98 18.74 -14.17
CA ARG A 24 6.49 18.33 -12.86
C ARG A 24 6.81 16.83 -12.80
N PRO A 25 7.46 16.36 -11.72
CA PRO A 25 7.83 14.96 -11.63
C PRO A 25 6.59 14.12 -11.95
N ARG A 26 6.68 13.13 -12.85
CA ARG A 26 5.52 12.36 -13.35
C ARG A 26 4.57 11.89 -12.23
N ARG A 27 5.12 11.66 -11.04
CA ARG A 27 4.39 11.27 -9.82
C ARG A 27 3.45 12.36 -9.28
N HIS A 28 3.85 13.62 -9.33
CA HIS A 28 3.02 14.74 -8.89
C HIS A 28 1.80 14.90 -9.81
N SER A 29 1.99 14.82 -11.12
CA SER A 29 0.88 14.85 -12.08
C SER A 29 -0.07 13.64 -11.93
N ALA A 30 0.47 12.45 -11.63
CA ALA A 30 -0.36 11.28 -11.34
C ALA A 30 -1.18 11.43 -10.06
N ALA A 31 -0.60 12.00 -9.00
CA ALA A 31 -1.32 12.32 -7.76
C ALA A 31 -2.44 13.33 -8.00
N GLU A 32 -2.17 14.41 -8.75
CA GLU A 32 -3.20 15.41 -9.12
C GLU A 32 -4.36 14.75 -9.88
N LEU A 33 -4.07 13.87 -10.85
CA LEU A 33 -5.09 13.13 -11.58
C LEU A 33 -5.93 12.22 -10.66
N LEU A 34 -5.31 11.51 -9.72
CA LEU A 34 -6.03 10.68 -8.74
C LEU A 34 -6.98 11.52 -7.88
N HIS A 35 -6.54 12.68 -7.40
CA HIS A 35 -7.40 13.61 -6.66
C HIS A 35 -8.54 14.15 -7.51
N SER A 36 -8.31 14.46 -8.79
CA SER A 36 -9.36 14.90 -9.70
C SER A 36 -10.41 13.81 -9.95
N VAL A 37 -9.99 12.57 -10.20
CA VAL A 37 -10.90 11.44 -10.40
C VAL A 37 -11.72 11.14 -9.13
N ALA A 38 -11.08 11.15 -7.97
CA ALA A 38 -11.76 10.94 -6.69
C ALA A 38 -12.82 12.02 -6.44
N ARG A 39 -12.48 13.29 -6.71
CA ARG A 39 -13.43 14.42 -6.62
C ARG A 39 -14.62 14.26 -7.56
N LEU A 40 -14.39 13.86 -8.81
CA LEU A 40 -15.47 13.60 -9.78
C LEU A 40 -16.40 12.47 -9.33
N ARG A 41 -15.88 11.50 -8.58
CA ARG A 41 -16.64 10.39 -8.00
C ARG A 41 -17.26 10.69 -6.64
N GLY A 42 -16.97 11.85 -6.05
CA GLY A 42 -17.44 12.21 -4.71
C GLY A 42 -16.87 11.35 -3.58
N VAL A 43 -15.71 10.72 -3.77
CA VAL A 43 -15.06 9.84 -2.78
C VAL A 43 -13.67 10.34 -2.42
N PHE A 44 -13.11 9.87 -1.31
CA PHE A 44 -11.71 10.16 -0.98
C PHE A 44 -10.74 9.30 -1.80
N VAL A 45 -9.53 9.81 -2.10
CA VAL A 45 -8.50 9.02 -2.79
C VAL A 45 -8.13 7.77 -1.97
N SER A 46 -8.09 7.90 -0.65
CA SER A 46 -7.88 6.79 0.28
C SER A 46 -8.90 5.69 0.05
N GLU A 47 -10.19 5.99 0.04
CA GLU A 47 -11.26 5.02 -0.21
C GLU A 47 -11.17 4.39 -1.60
N MET A 48 -10.95 5.21 -2.62
CA MET A 48 -10.84 4.74 -4.01
C MET A 48 -9.67 3.74 -4.19
N VAL A 49 -8.56 3.96 -3.50
CA VAL A 49 -7.36 3.12 -3.62
C VAL A 49 -7.40 1.93 -2.67
N THR A 50 -7.68 2.15 -1.38
CA THR A 50 -7.69 1.08 -0.36
C THR A 50 -8.90 0.17 -0.47
N GLY A 51 -9.97 0.59 -1.15
CA GLY A 51 -11.11 -0.26 -1.46
C GLY A 51 -10.82 -1.33 -2.52
N GLN A 52 -9.66 -1.29 -3.19
CA GLN A 52 -9.28 -2.28 -4.19
C GLN A 52 -8.18 -3.22 -3.67
N LEU A 53 -8.56 -4.44 -3.31
CA LEU A 53 -7.64 -5.45 -2.78
C LEU A 53 -6.41 -5.67 -3.68
N ARG A 54 -6.62 -5.79 -5.00
CA ARG A 54 -5.55 -5.96 -5.99
C ARG A 54 -4.53 -4.82 -6.01
N VAL A 55 -4.96 -3.59 -5.72
CA VAL A 55 -4.06 -2.45 -5.61
C VAL A 55 -3.22 -2.57 -4.35
N MET A 56 -3.83 -2.97 -3.23
CA MET A 56 -3.10 -3.22 -1.98
C MET A 56 -2.06 -4.34 -2.13
N GLU A 57 -2.43 -5.45 -2.76
CA GLU A 57 -1.49 -6.54 -3.09
C GLU A 57 -0.31 -6.06 -3.95
N TYR A 58 -0.58 -5.25 -4.96
CA TYR A 58 0.46 -4.71 -5.83
C TYR A 58 1.42 -3.80 -5.07
N ILE A 59 0.91 -2.94 -4.18
CA ILE A 59 1.74 -2.11 -3.31
C ILE A 59 2.58 -3.00 -2.39
N GLY A 60 1.99 -4.04 -1.81
CA GLY A 60 2.70 -5.03 -0.99
C GLY A 60 3.88 -5.67 -1.73
N ARG A 61 3.66 -6.16 -2.95
CA ARG A 61 4.74 -6.68 -3.82
C ARG A 61 5.84 -5.65 -4.09
N CYS A 62 5.47 -4.38 -4.24
CA CYS A 62 6.42 -3.32 -4.51
C CYS A 62 7.29 -2.97 -3.30
N MET A 63 6.88 -3.29 -2.07
CA MET A 63 7.64 -2.93 -0.86
C MET A 63 9.08 -3.47 -0.88
N GLN A 64 9.29 -4.66 -1.44
CA GLN A 64 10.62 -5.28 -1.50
C GLN A 64 11.61 -4.49 -2.38
N SER A 65 11.14 -4.00 -3.53
CA SER A 65 11.95 -3.25 -4.51
C SER A 65 11.89 -1.73 -4.31
N LYS A 66 10.87 -1.23 -3.61
CA LYS A 66 10.58 0.19 -3.40
C LYS A 66 10.09 0.42 -1.95
N PRO A 67 10.98 0.38 -0.94
CA PRO A 67 10.59 0.49 0.46
C PRO A 67 9.87 1.82 0.80
N GLY A 68 10.11 2.89 0.04
CA GLY A 68 9.44 4.18 0.22
C GLY A 68 8.01 4.28 -0.33
N ILE A 69 7.47 3.22 -0.98
CA ILE A 69 6.19 3.30 -1.69
C ILE A 69 5.01 3.53 -0.74
N VAL A 70 4.97 2.87 0.42
CA VAL A 70 3.87 3.00 1.38
C VAL A 70 3.87 4.39 2.02
N PRO A 71 5.01 4.93 2.53
CA PRO A 71 5.04 6.31 3.02
C PRO A 71 4.69 7.36 1.95
N GLU A 72 5.09 7.14 0.69
CA GLU A 72 4.76 8.04 -0.41
C GLU A 72 3.25 8.06 -0.71
N LEU A 73 2.63 6.88 -0.80
CA LEU A 73 1.20 6.75 -1.04
C LEU A 73 0.35 7.26 0.13
N ALA A 74 0.77 7.00 1.37
CA ALA A 74 0.09 7.53 2.56
C ALA A 74 0.03 9.06 2.52
N ARG A 75 1.14 9.73 2.18
CA ARG A 75 1.17 11.19 2.00
C ARG A 75 0.23 11.67 0.89
N THR A 76 0.19 10.98 -0.26
CA THR A 76 -0.73 11.32 -1.35
C THR A 76 -2.19 11.16 -0.93
N MET A 77 -2.50 10.17 -0.11
CA MET A 77 -3.87 9.93 0.37
C MET A 77 -4.26 10.78 1.57
N GLY A 78 -3.32 11.55 2.14
CA GLY A 78 -3.54 12.28 3.40
C GLY A 78 -3.72 11.35 4.62
N LEU A 79 -3.15 10.15 4.57
CA LEU A 79 -3.23 9.15 5.64
C LEU A 79 -1.94 9.11 6.46
N GLN A 80 -2.05 8.65 7.70
CA GLN A 80 -0.87 8.22 8.46
C GLN A 80 -0.30 6.94 7.86
N VAL A 81 1.03 6.76 7.90
CA VAL A 81 1.70 5.57 7.34
C VAL A 81 1.17 4.29 7.97
N GLY A 82 1.04 4.26 9.30
CA GLY A 82 0.49 3.11 10.02
C GLY A 82 -0.99 2.84 9.73
N GLU A 83 -1.74 3.86 9.34
CA GLU A 83 -3.13 3.69 8.92
C GLU A 83 -3.20 2.97 7.57
N LEU A 84 -2.41 3.41 6.58
CA LEU A 84 -2.35 2.72 5.29
C LEU A 84 -1.80 1.30 5.45
N ALA A 85 -0.74 1.12 6.24
CA ALA A 85 -0.17 -0.20 6.53
C ALA A 85 -1.23 -1.16 7.11
N ARG A 86 -2.06 -0.68 8.03
CA ARG A 86 -3.14 -1.48 8.63
C ARG A 86 -4.21 -1.86 7.62
N ARG A 87 -4.59 -0.95 6.72
CA ARG A 87 -5.55 -1.22 5.63
C ARG A 87 -5.00 -2.21 4.60
N MET A 88 -3.69 -2.32 4.45
CA MET A 88 -3.04 -3.26 3.53
C MET A 88 -2.97 -4.68 4.08
N LEU A 89 -3.04 -4.88 5.41
CA LEU A 89 -2.82 -6.18 6.06
C LEU A 89 -3.63 -7.33 5.46
N PRO A 90 -4.96 -7.23 5.23
CA PRO A 90 -5.75 -8.34 4.70
C PRO A 90 -5.25 -8.83 3.33
N ALA A 91 -4.76 -7.92 2.50
CA ALA A 91 -4.32 -8.21 1.13
C ALA A 91 -2.86 -8.67 1.06
N VAL A 92 -2.03 -8.19 1.98
CA VAL A 92 -0.58 -8.25 1.86
C VAL A 92 0.03 -9.28 2.83
N LEU A 93 -0.49 -9.36 4.05
CA LEU A 93 0.07 -10.21 5.10
C LEU A 93 0.07 -11.70 4.73
N PRO A 94 -1.04 -12.29 4.21
CA PRO A 94 -1.08 -13.73 3.93
C PRO A 94 0.06 -14.18 3.03
N ARG A 95 0.18 -13.51 1.89
CA ARG A 95 1.25 -13.77 0.91
C ARG A 95 2.64 -13.60 1.50
N MET A 96 2.88 -12.54 2.27
CA MET A 96 4.21 -12.27 2.81
C MET A 96 4.63 -13.32 3.85
N VAL A 97 3.70 -13.79 4.67
CA VAL A 97 3.94 -14.87 5.63
C VAL A 97 4.18 -16.20 4.92
N ILE A 98 3.31 -16.55 3.96
CA ILE A 98 3.41 -17.77 3.15
C ILE A 98 4.76 -17.83 2.41
N SER A 99 5.14 -16.75 1.74
CA SER A 99 6.43 -16.66 1.05
C SER A 99 7.64 -16.46 1.99
N GLN A 100 7.38 -16.33 3.29
CA GLN A 100 8.38 -16.08 4.34
C GLN A 100 9.34 -14.93 4.00
N ASP A 101 8.84 -13.89 3.31
CA ASP A 101 9.65 -12.74 2.91
C ASP A 101 9.81 -11.79 4.11
N MET A 102 10.85 -12.04 4.91
CA MET A 102 11.07 -11.35 6.19
C MET A 102 11.30 -9.85 6.04
N LYS A 103 11.94 -9.40 4.96
CA LYS A 103 12.28 -7.99 4.78
C LYS A 103 11.04 -7.08 4.71
N PRO A 104 10.05 -7.33 3.84
CA PRO A 104 8.83 -6.54 3.84
C PRO A 104 7.93 -6.81 5.06
N LEU A 105 7.98 -8.00 5.68
CA LEU A 105 7.27 -8.26 6.95
C LEU A 105 7.77 -7.35 8.08
N THR A 106 9.09 -7.26 8.26
CA THR A 106 9.69 -6.36 9.25
C THR A 106 9.35 -4.90 8.95
N ALA A 107 9.44 -4.47 7.69
CA ALA A 107 9.06 -3.12 7.30
C ALA A 107 7.56 -2.83 7.58
N LEU A 108 6.68 -3.81 7.37
CA LEU A 108 5.25 -3.67 7.67
C LEU A 108 5.00 -3.52 9.18
N ALA A 109 5.69 -4.31 10.01
CA ALA A 109 5.62 -4.22 11.46
C ALA A 109 6.13 -2.85 11.97
N GLU A 110 7.25 -2.38 11.44
CA GLU A 110 7.80 -1.04 11.74
C GLU A 110 6.80 0.08 11.40
N MET A 111 6.14 0.01 10.23
CA MET A 111 5.12 0.99 9.84
C MET A 111 3.89 0.98 10.76
N LEU A 112 3.57 -0.18 11.34
CA LEU A 112 2.49 -0.31 12.33
C LEU A 112 2.90 0.10 13.74
N GLY A 113 4.20 0.31 13.98
CA GLY A 113 4.75 0.59 15.30
C GLY A 113 4.67 -0.60 16.25
N LEU A 114 4.78 -1.82 15.73
CA LEU A 114 4.66 -3.07 16.49
C LEU A 114 5.91 -3.93 16.34
N PRO A 115 6.28 -4.72 17.37
CA PRO A 115 7.14 -5.87 17.18
C PRO A 115 6.59 -6.82 16.11
N LEU A 116 7.46 -7.49 15.37
CA LEU A 116 7.05 -8.44 14.34
C LEU A 116 6.18 -9.56 14.94
N SER A 117 6.57 -10.11 16.09
CA SER A 117 5.81 -11.11 16.83
C SER A 117 4.38 -10.66 17.09
N ASP A 118 4.22 -9.44 17.60
CA ASP A 118 2.93 -8.87 17.97
C ASP A 118 2.07 -8.62 16.73
N MET A 119 2.67 -8.17 15.62
CA MET A 119 1.95 -8.06 14.35
C MET A 119 1.44 -9.43 13.89
N LEU A 120 2.29 -10.45 13.94
CA LEU A 120 1.92 -11.81 13.51
C LEU A 120 0.80 -12.40 14.38
N VAL A 121 0.85 -12.22 15.69
CA VAL A 121 -0.21 -12.68 16.61
C VAL A 121 -1.51 -11.89 16.40
N ASN A 122 -1.44 -10.56 16.39
CA ASN A 122 -2.63 -9.71 16.33
C ASN A 122 -3.36 -9.79 14.99
N TYR A 123 -2.63 -10.03 13.90
CA TYR A 123 -3.18 -10.00 12.54
C TYR A 123 -3.08 -11.33 11.80
N GLY A 124 -2.56 -12.40 12.42
CA GLY A 124 -2.41 -13.73 11.81
C GLY A 124 -3.71 -14.32 11.29
N HIS A 125 -4.86 -13.90 11.84
CA HIS A 125 -6.18 -14.29 11.37
C HIS A 125 -6.43 -14.02 9.88
N TYR A 126 -5.82 -12.98 9.28
CA TYR A 126 -5.91 -12.76 7.84
C TYR A 126 -5.26 -13.89 7.04
N THR A 127 -4.09 -14.34 7.50
CA THR A 127 -3.35 -15.44 6.85
C THR A 127 -4.11 -16.75 7.00
N VAL A 128 -4.60 -17.07 8.20
CA VAL A 128 -5.42 -18.27 8.43
C VAL A 128 -6.66 -18.27 7.54
N ALA A 129 -7.39 -17.14 7.47
CA ALA A 129 -8.56 -17.03 6.62
C ALA A 129 -8.23 -17.23 5.13
N SER A 130 -7.11 -16.66 4.64
CA SER A 130 -6.65 -16.87 3.27
C SER A 130 -6.35 -18.34 2.99
N ILE A 131 -5.60 -19.01 3.88
CA ILE A 131 -5.26 -20.43 3.75
C ILE A 131 -6.52 -21.29 3.70
N LEU A 132 -7.51 -21.02 4.55
CA LEU A 132 -8.78 -21.75 4.55
C LEU A 132 -9.56 -21.55 3.25
N LEU A 133 -9.59 -20.32 2.72
CA LEU A 133 -10.24 -20.01 1.44
C LEU A 133 -9.54 -20.66 0.24
N ASP A 134 -8.23 -20.90 0.34
CA ASP A 134 -7.42 -21.51 -0.71
C ASP A 134 -7.25 -23.04 -0.51
N GLY A 135 -8.11 -23.67 0.32
CA GLY A 135 -8.18 -25.12 0.47
C GLY A 135 -7.23 -25.74 1.50
N GLY A 136 -6.56 -24.92 2.32
CA GLY A 136 -5.85 -25.37 3.52
C GLY A 136 -4.44 -25.91 3.29
N GLN A 137 -3.89 -25.85 2.08
CA GLN A 137 -2.65 -26.56 1.72
C GLN A 137 -1.39 -26.08 2.46
N GLU A 138 -1.38 -24.87 3.02
CA GLU A 138 -0.20 -24.27 3.65
C GLU A 138 -0.30 -24.12 5.18
N ILE A 139 -1.27 -24.79 5.81
CA ILE A 139 -1.54 -24.59 7.24
C ILE A 139 -0.39 -25.05 8.14
N ASP A 140 0.29 -26.14 7.79
CA ASP A 140 1.39 -26.69 8.57
C ASP A 140 2.64 -25.80 8.48
N GLU A 141 2.95 -25.29 7.28
CA GLU A 141 4.06 -24.35 7.07
C GLU A 141 3.81 -23.03 7.80
N TYR A 142 2.57 -22.53 7.75
CA TYR A 142 2.16 -21.36 8.50
C TYR A 142 2.27 -21.58 10.02
N ALA A 143 1.80 -22.71 10.53
CA ALA A 143 1.87 -23.03 11.96
C ALA A 143 3.32 -23.07 12.46
N ALA A 144 4.21 -23.72 11.70
CA ALA A 144 5.64 -23.77 12.02
C ALA A 144 6.29 -22.37 11.98
N PHE A 145 5.94 -21.56 10.98
CA PHE A 145 6.41 -20.18 10.87
C PHE A 145 5.97 -19.34 12.07
N MET A 146 4.69 -19.43 12.45
CA MET A 146 4.13 -18.69 13.58
C MET A 146 4.85 -19.08 14.87
N HIS A 147 4.91 -20.37 15.20
CA HIS A 147 5.58 -20.85 16.42
C HIS A 147 7.03 -20.36 16.50
N LYS A 148 7.79 -20.42 15.39
CA LYS A 148 9.18 -19.94 15.33
C LYS A 148 9.33 -18.45 15.65
N HIS A 149 8.36 -17.61 15.29
CA HIS A 149 8.47 -16.16 15.36
C HIS A 149 7.66 -15.52 16.49
N THR A 150 6.76 -16.26 17.13
CA THR A 150 5.89 -15.75 18.19
C THR A 150 5.93 -16.59 19.46
N GLU A 151 6.48 -17.81 19.41
CA GLU A 151 6.40 -18.82 20.48
C GLU A 151 4.95 -19.19 20.85
N VAL A 152 3.99 -18.87 19.99
CA VAL A 152 2.56 -19.17 20.17
C VAL A 152 2.18 -20.41 19.38
N GLU A 153 1.50 -21.34 20.04
CA GLU A 153 0.93 -22.52 19.39
C GLU A 153 -0.21 -22.14 18.43
N PHE A 154 -0.27 -22.84 17.30
CA PHE A 154 -1.27 -22.55 16.26
C PHE A 154 -2.71 -22.66 16.78
N ASP A 155 -3.00 -23.67 17.60
CA ASP A 155 -4.32 -23.87 18.18
C ASP A 155 -4.76 -22.70 19.08
N ASP A 156 -3.81 -22.11 19.82
CA ASP A 156 -4.07 -20.96 20.68
C ASP A 156 -4.31 -19.69 19.86
N LEU A 157 -3.58 -19.51 18.76
CA LEU A 157 -3.83 -18.44 17.78
C LEU A 157 -5.23 -18.56 17.17
N VAL A 158 -5.61 -19.75 16.69
CA VAL A 158 -6.93 -19.98 16.10
C VAL A 158 -8.03 -19.75 17.14
N ARG A 159 -7.87 -20.28 18.36
CA ARG A 159 -8.87 -20.12 19.42
C ARG A 159 -9.07 -18.67 19.82
N SER A 160 -7.99 -17.92 19.97
CA SER A 160 -8.04 -16.49 20.34
C SER A 160 -8.58 -15.60 19.22
N SER A 161 -8.43 -16.02 17.96
CA SER A 161 -8.81 -15.22 16.78
C SER A 161 -10.01 -15.77 15.99
N LEU A 162 -10.68 -16.81 16.49
CA LEU A 162 -11.72 -17.55 15.74
C LEU A 162 -12.79 -16.64 15.13
N ARG A 163 -13.29 -15.67 15.90
CA ARG A 163 -14.30 -14.72 15.41
C ARG A 163 -13.78 -13.89 14.24
N SER A 164 -12.54 -13.43 14.31
CA SER A 164 -11.91 -12.66 13.23
C SER A 164 -11.70 -13.54 12.01
N ILE A 165 -11.19 -14.76 12.18
CA ILE A 165 -11.00 -15.73 11.09
C ILE A 165 -12.33 -15.97 10.36
N LEU A 166 -13.40 -16.29 11.09
CA LEU A 166 -14.71 -16.53 10.48
C LEU A 166 -15.24 -15.32 9.72
N ARG A 167 -15.06 -14.11 10.26
CA ARG A 167 -15.46 -12.87 9.58
C ARG A 167 -14.72 -12.71 8.26
N GLU A 168 -13.41 -12.90 8.25
CA GLU A 168 -12.60 -12.77 7.04
C GLU A 168 -12.92 -13.87 6.01
N VAL A 169 -13.19 -15.11 6.46
CA VAL A 169 -13.63 -16.21 5.57
C VAL A 169 -14.99 -15.90 4.95
N ILE A 170 -15.98 -15.46 5.73
CA ILE A 170 -17.31 -15.09 5.22
C ILE A 170 -17.20 -13.94 4.20
N TRP A 171 -16.39 -12.92 4.54
CA TRP A 171 -16.17 -11.78 3.66
C TRP A 171 -15.47 -12.19 2.35
N GLY A 172 -14.41 -12.98 2.43
CA GLY A 172 -13.64 -13.44 1.28
C GLY A 172 -14.34 -14.50 0.44
N ALA A 173 -15.25 -15.28 1.04
CA ALA A 173 -16.14 -16.18 0.31
C ALA A 173 -17.21 -15.37 -0.43
N GLY A 174 -17.79 -14.33 0.17
CA GLY A 174 -18.88 -13.53 -0.42
C GLY A 174 -18.57 -12.75 -1.71
N ASP A 175 -17.36 -12.85 -2.27
CA ASP A 175 -17.05 -12.37 -3.61
C ASP A 175 -17.70 -13.33 -4.63
N GLU A 176 -18.90 -12.98 -5.14
CA GLU A 176 -19.76 -13.78 -6.04
C GLU A 176 -19.00 -14.50 -7.17
N LYS A 177 -17.85 -13.98 -7.59
CA LYS A 177 -16.99 -14.59 -8.61
C LYS A 177 -16.41 -15.94 -8.20
N ARG A 178 -16.20 -16.21 -6.91
CA ARG A 178 -15.66 -17.49 -6.41
C ARG A 178 -16.71 -18.60 -6.29
N TRP A 179 -18.00 -18.27 -6.41
CA TRP A 179 -19.11 -19.25 -6.35
C TRP A 179 -19.54 -19.75 -7.74
N ALA A 180 -19.00 -19.16 -8.80
CA ALA A 180 -19.34 -19.46 -10.19
C ALA A 180 -18.28 -20.32 -10.91
N GLU A 181 -17.25 -20.78 -10.18
CA GLU A 181 -16.24 -21.77 -10.60
C GLU A 181 -16.51 -23.11 -9.91
#